data_AF-A0A850M769-F1
#
_entry.id   AF-A0A850M769-F1
#
_cell.length_a   1.000
_cell.length_b   1.000
_cell.length_c   1.000
_cell.angle_alpha   90.00
_cell.angle_beta   90.00
_cell.angle_gamma   90.00
#
_symmetry.space_group_name_H-M   'P 1'
#
loop_
_entity.id
_entity.type
_entity.pdbx_description
1 polymer ?
#
loop_
_entity_poly.entity_id
_entity_poly.type
_entity_poly.pdbx_seq_one_letter_code
_entity_poly.pdbx_strand_id
1 'polypeptide(L)'
;MIYYIFFIHKQRGLNLLQHSFSGSKLDIDLVSGFISAIISFINQLYPPTEDIEQEKLIRTIDRGDFKILIESSENVMGILFVNIEKVEVRLKLREILLLFEDTFDFKLWDGTIDIEKFESFKEIIFKKFASEIIQISDVPLLTPSLEEFLATHDELDLLGESDLSVGLIELLSKIDGTADVQEIANRMEISADEVLARIGYLFELGEFITIESPVHETDIFVLTPEAMPIFRRDTYERETIINLFGNEGIDILLNIDGSRSVQGIQGKTYIDLENIKEVLKFCYAEQLVKRVRVHPIIKAVVEIESFTDDAELARIFGKILRLCDGKHSLREIAKNLRVPQSVITDFLVLMGDQVGWERK
;
A
#
# COMPACT_ATOMS: atom_id res chain seq x y z
N MET A 1 -5.98 2.77 -4.12
CA MET A 1 -6.04 3.40 -2.80
C MET A 1 -7.49 3.51 -2.36
N ILE A 2 -7.74 3.17 -1.10
CA ILE A 2 -9.01 3.38 -0.41
C ILE A 2 -8.87 4.68 0.37
N TYR A 3 -9.88 5.55 0.32
CA TYR A 3 -9.85 6.85 0.99
C TYR A 3 -10.72 6.84 2.24
N TYR A 4 -11.96 6.37 2.12
CA TYR A 4 -12.94 6.37 3.21
C TYR A 4 -13.85 5.16 3.15
N ILE A 5 -14.31 4.74 4.32
CA ILE A 5 -15.41 3.80 4.48
C ILE A 5 -16.47 4.39 5.42
N PHE A 6 -17.74 4.20 5.08
CA PHE A 6 -18.89 4.61 5.88
C PHE A 6 -19.90 3.47 5.98
N PHE A 7 -20.42 3.22 7.18
CA PHE A 7 -21.53 2.33 7.43
C PHE A 7 -22.75 3.14 7.82
N ILE A 8 -23.83 3.02 7.05
CA ILE A 8 -25.06 3.79 7.22
C ILE A 8 -26.22 2.84 7.45
N HIS A 9 -27.06 3.13 8.44
CA HIS A 9 -28.28 2.38 8.69
C HIS A 9 -29.33 2.68 7.60
N LYS A 10 -29.74 1.65 6.84
CA LYS A 10 -30.60 1.80 5.63
C LYS A 10 -31.91 2.54 5.91
N GLN A 11 -32.59 2.22 7.00
CA GLN A 11 -33.92 2.80 7.27
C GLN A 11 -33.86 4.21 7.86
N ARG A 12 -32.75 4.58 8.51
CA ARG A 12 -32.66 5.82 9.29
C ARG A 12 -31.70 6.84 8.68
N GLY A 13 -30.84 6.44 7.75
CA GLY A 13 -29.78 7.29 7.20
C GLY A 13 -28.74 7.70 8.25
N LEU A 14 -28.67 6.99 9.38
CA LEU A 14 -27.73 7.29 10.46
C LEU A 14 -26.36 6.73 10.11
N ASN A 15 -25.32 7.56 10.23
CA ASN A 15 -23.94 7.10 10.15
C ASN A 15 -23.61 6.30 11.43
N LEU A 16 -23.35 5.01 11.26
CA LEU A 16 -23.02 4.07 12.33
C LEU A 16 -21.51 4.03 12.57
N LEU A 17 -20.73 4.11 11.51
CA LEU A 17 -19.28 4.03 11.59
C LEU A 17 -18.66 4.69 10.37
N GLN A 18 -17.52 5.33 10.58
CA GLN A 18 -16.70 5.86 9.50
C GLN A 18 -15.22 5.72 9.78
N HIS A 19 -14.43 5.57 8.74
CA HIS A 19 -12.98 5.54 8.86
C HIS A 19 -12.31 6.18 7.62
N SER A 20 -11.27 6.97 7.86
CA SER A 20 -10.44 7.62 6.83
C SER A 20 -9.09 6.90 6.78
N PHE A 21 -8.72 6.46 5.58
CA PHE A 21 -7.45 5.77 5.33
C PHE A 21 -6.35 6.72 4.85
N SER A 22 -6.70 7.93 4.39
CA SER A 22 -5.78 8.87 3.74
C SER A 22 -5.43 10.10 4.56
N GLY A 23 -5.75 10.13 5.86
CA GLY A 23 -5.50 11.28 6.76
C GLY A 23 -6.25 12.57 6.42
N SER A 24 -6.84 12.67 5.23
CA SER A 24 -7.76 13.74 4.85
C SER A 24 -9.03 13.69 5.71
N LYS A 25 -9.66 14.85 5.90
CA LYS A 25 -10.93 14.98 6.60
C LYS A 25 -12.02 15.30 5.57
N LEU A 26 -12.95 14.38 5.39
CA LEU A 26 -14.21 14.61 4.68
C LEU A 26 -15.29 15.00 5.68
N ASP A 27 -16.14 15.95 5.29
CA ASP A 27 -17.30 16.34 6.08
C ASP A 27 -18.33 15.21 6.09
N ILE A 28 -18.54 14.66 7.27
CA ILE A 28 -19.37 13.49 7.56
C ILE A 28 -20.82 13.75 7.22
N ASP A 29 -21.32 14.91 7.64
CA ASP A 29 -22.72 15.29 7.50
C ASP A 29 -23.04 15.53 6.02
N LEU A 30 -22.07 16.08 5.28
CA LEU A 30 -22.17 16.24 3.85
C LEU A 30 -22.24 14.90 3.12
N VAL A 31 -21.36 13.94 3.45
CA VAL A 31 -21.35 12.61 2.80
C VAL A 31 -22.63 11.85 3.12
N SER A 32 -23.00 11.78 4.40
CA SER A 32 -24.21 11.06 4.82
C SER A 32 -25.47 11.68 4.20
N GLY A 33 -25.57 13.01 4.19
CA GLY A 33 -26.67 13.74 3.56
C GLY A 33 -26.74 13.52 2.05
N PHE A 34 -25.60 13.59 1.36
CA PHE A 34 -25.49 13.35 -0.08
C PHE A 34 -25.90 11.92 -0.45
N ILE A 35 -25.37 10.92 0.24
CA ILE A 35 -25.68 9.52 -0.04
C ILE A 35 -27.13 9.20 0.30
N SER A 36 -27.65 9.69 1.43
CA SER A 36 -29.06 9.55 1.78
C SER A 36 -29.99 10.18 0.74
N ALA A 37 -29.62 11.36 0.21
CA ALA A 37 -30.37 12.01 -0.86
C ALA A 37 -30.35 11.20 -2.16
N ILE A 38 -29.18 10.67 -2.55
CA ILE A 38 -29.05 9.78 -3.72
C ILE A 38 -29.92 8.54 -3.56
N ILE A 39 -29.86 7.86 -2.42
CA ILE A 39 -30.64 6.64 -2.15
C ILE A 39 -32.14 6.94 -2.20
N SER A 40 -32.58 8.00 -1.52
CA SER A 40 -33.97 8.43 -1.52
C SER A 40 -34.46 8.72 -2.94
N PHE A 41 -33.64 9.41 -3.73
CA PHE A 41 -33.92 9.70 -5.14
C PHE A 41 -34.03 8.42 -5.98
N ILE A 42 -33.11 7.46 -5.83
CA ILE A 42 -33.14 6.18 -6.55
C ILE A 42 -34.39 5.37 -6.18
N ASN A 43 -34.71 5.29 -4.89
CA ASN A 43 -35.89 4.57 -4.39
C ASN A 43 -37.20 5.19 -4.92
N GLN A 44 -37.22 6.49 -5.19
CA GLN A 44 -38.35 7.16 -5.84
C GLN A 44 -38.43 6.85 -7.34
N LEU A 45 -37.29 6.72 -8.02
CA LEU A 45 -37.24 6.39 -9.45
C LEU A 45 -37.55 4.92 -9.74
N TYR A 46 -37.09 4.02 -8.87
CA TYR A 46 -37.29 2.58 -8.95
C TYR A 46 -37.83 2.08 -7.61
N PRO A 47 -39.15 2.11 -7.40
CA PRO A 47 -39.73 1.57 -6.19
C PRO A 47 -39.30 0.11 -6.02
N PRO A 48 -38.99 -0.34 -4.79
CA PRO A 48 -38.62 -1.72 -4.54
C PRO A 48 -39.74 -2.63 -5.08
N THR A 49 -39.37 -3.51 -5.99
CA THR A 49 -40.27 -4.52 -6.55
C THR A 49 -40.34 -5.68 -5.56
N GLU A 50 -41.49 -6.36 -5.49
CA GLU A 50 -41.73 -7.45 -4.51
C GLU A 50 -40.76 -8.64 -4.64
N ASP A 51 -39.93 -8.68 -5.68
CA ASP A 51 -38.85 -9.64 -5.87
C ASP A 51 -37.60 -9.24 -5.05
N ILE A 52 -37.58 -9.74 -3.81
CA ILE A 52 -36.57 -9.53 -2.74
C ILE A 52 -35.12 -9.82 -3.19
N GLU A 53 -34.90 -10.55 -4.28
CA GLU A 53 -33.55 -10.95 -4.72
C GLU A 53 -32.83 -9.91 -5.59
N GLN A 54 -33.51 -8.86 -6.06
CA GLN A 54 -32.90 -7.82 -6.89
C GLN A 54 -33.34 -6.41 -6.50
N GLU A 55 -33.12 -6.00 -5.23
CA GLU A 55 -32.95 -4.58 -4.95
C GLU A 55 -31.82 -4.06 -5.86
N LYS A 56 -32.19 -3.40 -6.97
CA LYS A 56 -31.26 -2.72 -7.89
C LYS A 56 -30.75 -1.45 -7.22
N LEU A 57 -30.06 -1.62 -6.10
CA LEU A 57 -29.30 -0.57 -5.46
C LEU A 57 -28.17 -0.16 -6.41
N ILE A 58 -27.92 1.15 -6.48
CA ILE A 58 -26.69 1.63 -7.14
C ILE A 58 -25.52 1.02 -6.38
N ARG A 59 -24.72 0.23 -7.09
CA ARG A 59 -23.51 -0.40 -6.53
C ARG A 59 -22.26 0.44 -6.74
N THR A 60 -22.31 1.40 -7.67
CA THR A 60 -21.14 2.20 -8.04
C THR A 60 -21.58 3.57 -8.54
N ILE A 61 -20.94 4.61 -8.01
CA ILE A 61 -20.99 5.96 -8.55
C ILE A 61 -19.57 6.30 -9.01
N ASP A 62 -19.41 6.63 -10.28
CA ASP A 62 -18.11 6.97 -10.87
C ASP A 62 -18.02 8.49 -11.03
N ARG A 63 -17.01 9.10 -10.38
CA ARG A 63 -16.72 10.54 -10.47
C ARG A 63 -15.38 10.82 -11.14
N GLY A 64 -14.81 9.87 -11.88
CA GLY A 64 -13.53 10.05 -12.58
C GLY A 64 -12.32 9.96 -11.63
N ASP A 65 -12.20 10.89 -10.68
CA ASP A 65 -11.11 10.95 -9.69
C ASP A 65 -11.26 9.91 -8.57
N PHE A 66 -12.50 9.52 -8.26
CA PHE A 66 -12.78 8.40 -7.37
C PHE A 66 -14.10 7.72 -7.76
N LYS A 67 -14.23 6.50 -7.25
CA LYS A 67 -15.42 5.66 -7.32
C LYS A 67 -15.96 5.46 -5.93
N ILE A 68 -17.28 5.55 -5.82
CA ILE A 68 -18.01 5.21 -4.61
C ILE A 68 -18.59 3.82 -4.82
N LEU A 69 -18.04 2.82 -4.13
CA LEU A 69 -18.59 1.47 -4.11
C LEU A 69 -19.63 1.41 -2.99
N ILE A 70 -20.80 0.86 -3.31
CA ILE A 70 -21.91 0.74 -2.37
C ILE A 70 -22.30 -0.73 -2.31
N GLU A 71 -22.23 -1.29 -1.11
CA GLU A 71 -22.70 -2.63 -0.79
C GLU A 71 -23.74 -2.55 0.31
N SER A 72 -24.69 -3.49 0.31
CA SER A 72 -25.77 -3.51 1.27
C SER A 72 -25.91 -4.89 1.88
N SER A 73 -26.14 -4.90 3.19
CA SER A 73 -26.62 -6.04 3.95
C SER A 73 -28.09 -5.80 4.38
N GLU A 74 -28.59 -6.49 5.40
CA GLU A 74 -30.01 -6.48 5.77
C GLU A 74 -30.44 -5.08 6.29
N ASN A 75 -29.64 -4.49 7.17
CA ASN A 75 -29.93 -3.25 7.89
C ASN A 75 -28.90 -2.13 7.63
N VAL A 76 -27.71 -2.49 7.15
CA VAL A 76 -26.57 -1.60 6.99
C VAL A 76 -26.17 -1.50 5.51
N MET A 77 -25.72 -0.32 5.13
CA MET A 77 -25.10 -0.02 3.85
C MET A 77 -23.66 0.39 4.08
N GLY A 78 -22.73 -0.25 3.37
CA GLY A 78 -21.33 0.11 3.35
C GLY A 78 -20.98 0.88 2.10
N ILE A 79 -20.30 2.00 2.29
CA ILE A 79 -19.89 2.91 1.24
C ILE A 79 -18.38 3.01 1.31
N LEU A 80 -17.70 2.74 0.21
CA LEU A 80 -16.25 2.77 0.13
C LEU A 80 -15.82 3.71 -1.00
N PHE A 81 -15.01 4.70 -0.64
CA PHE A 81 -14.40 5.62 -1.58
C PHE A 81 -13.05 5.04 -2.00
N VAL A 82 -12.91 4.75 -3.29
CA VAL A 82 -11.70 4.16 -3.85
C VAL A 82 -11.29 4.94 -5.09
N ASN A 83 -10.00 5.01 -5.40
CA ASN A 83 -9.59 5.53 -6.71
C ASN A 83 -10.00 4.58 -7.84
N ILE A 84 -9.91 3.27 -7.57
CA ILE A 84 -10.09 2.21 -8.56
C ILE A 84 -10.96 1.12 -7.97
N GLU A 85 -11.98 0.70 -8.74
CA GLU A 85 -12.83 -0.42 -8.38
C GLU A 85 -12.09 -1.75 -8.67
N LYS A 86 -11.78 -2.49 -7.60
CA LYS A 86 -11.24 -3.85 -7.67
C LYS A 86 -12.27 -4.84 -7.13
N VAL A 87 -12.42 -5.99 -7.80
CA VAL A 87 -13.36 -7.05 -7.38
C VAL A 87 -13.05 -7.51 -5.94
N GLU A 88 -11.78 -7.70 -5.62
CA GLU A 88 -11.31 -8.11 -4.31
C GLU A 88 -11.68 -7.11 -3.21
N VAL A 89 -11.53 -5.80 -3.48
CA VAL A 89 -11.90 -4.73 -2.55
C VAL A 89 -13.40 -4.72 -2.28
N ARG A 90 -14.22 -4.95 -3.30
CA ARG A 90 -15.68 -5.09 -3.14
C ARG A 90 -16.06 -6.31 -2.31
N LEU A 91 -15.41 -7.45 -2.55
CA LEU A 91 -15.63 -8.66 -1.75
C LEU A 91 -15.27 -8.42 -0.28
N LYS A 92 -14.12 -7.77 -0.01
CA LYS A 92 -13.72 -7.35 1.34
C LYS A 92 -14.79 -6.46 1.99
N LEU A 93 -15.30 -5.45 1.29
CA LEU A 93 -16.37 -4.57 1.80
C LEU A 93 -17.62 -5.37 2.20
N ARG A 94 -18.07 -6.29 1.33
CA ARG A 94 -19.24 -7.14 1.60
C ARG A 94 -19.03 -8.05 2.81
N GLU A 95 -17.86 -8.68 2.92
CA GLU A 95 -17.53 -9.54 4.07
C GLU A 95 -17.52 -8.76 5.38
N ILE A 96 -16.93 -7.56 5.39
CA ILE A 96 -16.90 -6.70 6.57
C ILE A 96 -18.31 -6.25 6.97
N LEU A 97 -19.17 -5.90 6.00
CA LEU A 97 -20.56 -5.51 6.30
C LEU A 97 -21.34 -6.63 6.99
N LEU A 98 -21.23 -7.86 6.47
CA LEU A 98 -21.87 -9.02 7.09
C LEU A 98 -21.34 -9.25 8.50
N LEU A 99 -20.02 -9.18 8.68
CA LEU A 99 -19.39 -9.32 9.99
C LEU A 99 -19.83 -8.21 10.97
N PHE A 100 -20.00 -6.98 10.48
CA PHE A 100 -20.48 -5.85 11.28
C PHE A 100 -21.91 -6.08 11.77
N GLU A 101 -22.80 -6.55 10.89
CA GLU A 101 -24.17 -6.87 11.28
C GLU A 101 -24.24 -8.03 12.28
N ASP A 102 -23.45 -9.08 12.05
CA ASP A 102 -23.38 -10.24 12.94
C ASP A 102 -22.84 -9.87 14.33
N THR A 103 -21.93 -8.88 14.40
CA THR A 103 -21.31 -8.44 15.66
C THR A 103 -22.26 -7.62 16.54
N PHE A 104 -23.10 -6.78 15.94
CA PHE A 104 -23.90 -5.78 16.68
C PHE A 104 -25.41 -6.04 16.72
N ASP A 105 -25.88 -7.14 16.13
CA ASP A 105 -27.29 -7.58 16.07
C ASP A 105 -28.30 -6.43 15.87
N PHE A 106 -28.38 -5.94 14.63
CA PHE A 106 -29.28 -4.84 14.28
C PHE A 106 -30.77 -5.20 14.32
N LYS A 107 -31.15 -6.47 14.51
CA LYS A 107 -32.57 -6.89 14.50
C LYS A 107 -33.35 -6.37 15.69
N LEU A 108 -32.67 -6.13 16.81
CA LEU A 108 -33.26 -5.60 18.04
C LEU A 108 -32.87 -4.15 18.30
N TRP A 109 -32.27 -3.48 17.31
CA TRP A 109 -31.76 -2.12 17.50
C TRP A 109 -32.86 -1.07 17.44
N ASP A 110 -33.12 -0.40 18.56
CA ASP A 110 -34.09 0.70 18.66
C ASP A 110 -33.51 2.08 18.31
N GLY A 111 -32.21 2.15 18.01
CA GLY A 111 -31.49 3.39 17.73
C GLY A 111 -30.86 4.07 18.94
N THR A 112 -30.84 3.42 20.11
CA THR A 112 -30.21 3.96 21.33
C THR A 112 -28.82 3.39 21.61
N ILE A 113 -28.29 2.51 20.75
CA ILE A 113 -26.88 2.11 20.88
C ILE A 113 -26.00 3.34 20.74
N ASP A 114 -25.14 3.50 21.73
CA ASP A 114 -24.05 4.44 21.70
C ASP A 114 -23.13 4.15 20.51
N ILE A 115 -23.03 5.11 19.59
CA ILE A 115 -22.24 5.01 18.36
C ILE A 115 -20.77 4.72 18.70
N GLU A 116 -20.31 5.12 19.88
CA GLU A 116 -18.97 4.82 20.38
C GLU A 116 -18.67 3.32 20.45
N LYS A 117 -19.68 2.45 20.59
CA LYS A 117 -19.46 0.98 20.58
C LYS A 117 -18.99 0.47 19.22
N PHE A 118 -19.38 1.13 18.14
CA PHE A 118 -18.98 0.74 16.79
C PHE A 118 -17.51 1.07 16.51
N GLU A 119 -16.92 2.05 17.20
CA GLU A 119 -15.53 2.48 17.01
C GLU A 119 -14.53 1.32 17.16
N SER A 120 -14.81 0.36 18.06
CA SER A 120 -14.01 -0.87 18.23
C SER A 120 -13.89 -1.72 16.95
N PHE A 121 -14.84 -1.59 16.03
CA PHE A 121 -14.86 -2.33 14.77
C PHE A 121 -13.89 -1.77 13.72
N LYS A 122 -13.35 -0.56 13.92
CA LYS A 122 -12.36 0.05 13.01
C LYS A 122 -11.11 -0.81 12.86
N GLU A 123 -10.66 -1.45 13.95
CA GLU A 123 -9.53 -2.36 13.93
C GLU A 123 -9.75 -3.52 12.94
N ILE A 124 -10.96 -4.07 12.87
CA ILE A 124 -11.31 -5.17 11.96
C ILE A 124 -11.30 -4.67 10.51
N ILE A 125 -11.86 -3.48 10.27
CA ILE A 125 -11.86 -2.83 8.96
C ILE A 125 -10.42 -2.62 8.49
N PHE A 126 -9.59 -2.02 9.35
CA PHE A 126 -8.21 -1.73 9.02
C PHE A 126 -7.44 -3.03 8.71
N LYS A 127 -7.52 -4.04 9.59
CA LYS A 127 -6.87 -5.34 9.36
C LYS A 127 -7.23 -5.95 8.01
N LYS A 128 -8.49 -5.81 7.59
CA LYS A 128 -8.96 -6.36 6.29
C LYS A 128 -8.43 -5.56 5.09
N PHE A 129 -8.22 -4.26 5.25
CA PHE A 129 -7.75 -3.37 4.19
C PHE A 129 -6.27 -2.98 4.28
N ALA A 130 -5.53 -3.44 5.29
CA ALA A 130 -4.13 -3.08 5.52
C ALA A 130 -3.26 -3.29 4.28
N SER A 131 -3.45 -4.38 3.55
CA SER A 131 -2.71 -4.70 2.32
C SER A 131 -2.99 -3.73 1.15
N GLU A 132 -4.08 -2.96 1.19
CA GLU A 132 -4.41 -1.95 0.19
C GLU A 132 -3.76 -0.60 0.47
N ILE A 133 -3.25 -0.43 1.71
CA ILE A 133 -2.68 0.80 2.24
C ILE A 133 -1.16 0.65 2.34
N ILE A 134 -0.71 -0.49 2.86
CA ILE A 134 0.69 -0.81 3.17
C ILE A 134 1.12 -1.97 2.30
N GLN A 135 2.30 -1.83 1.69
CA GLN A 135 2.94 -2.83 0.86
C GLN A 135 4.06 -3.53 1.62
N ILE A 136 4.37 -4.76 1.20
CA ILE A 136 5.44 -5.57 1.82
C ILE A 136 6.85 -4.96 1.71
N SER A 137 7.03 -3.99 0.81
CA SER A 137 8.28 -3.27 0.58
C SER A 137 8.33 -1.90 1.27
N ASP A 138 7.27 -1.52 1.98
CA ASP A 138 7.28 -0.28 2.75
C ASP A 138 8.11 -0.46 4.01
N VAL A 139 8.70 0.63 4.48
CA VAL A 139 9.55 0.69 5.66
C VAL A 139 8.78 1.42 6.75
N PRO A 140 8.36 0.73 7.82
CA PRO A 140 7.82 1.41 8.98
C PRO A 140 8.93 2.18 9.70
N LEU A 141 8.59 3.35 10.24
CA LEU A 141 9.46 4.13 11.12
C LEU A 141 8.72 4.40 12.42
N LEU A 142 9.45 4.43 13.53
CA LEU A 142 8.90 4.88 14.80
C LEU A 142 8.65 6.39 14.73
N THR A 143 7.58 6.86 15.36
CA THR A 143 7.39 8.31 15.52
C THR A 143 8.47 8.88 16.43
N PRO A 144 8.89 10.15 16.26
CA PRO A 144 9.90 10.76 17.14
C PRO A 144 9.53 10.70 18.63
N SER A 145 8.24 10.82 18.94
CA SER A 145 7.71 10.68 20.31
C SER A 145 7.93 9.29 20.89
N LEU A 146 7.73 8.24 20.09
CA LEU A 146 7.94 6.87 20.55
C LEU A 146 9.43 6.52 20.61
N GLU A 147 10.25 7.01 19.69
CA GLU A 147 11.71 6.85 19.76
C GLU A 147 12.28 7.45 21.05
N GLU A 148 11.85 8.66 21.41
CA GLU A 148 12.27 9.33 22.65
C GLU A 148 11.79 8.56 23.89
N PHE A 149 10.56 8.03 23.84
CA PHE A 149 10.01 7.20 24.91
C PHE A 149 10.82 5.90 25.10
N LEU A 150 11.07 5.17 24.02
CA LEU A 150 11.84 3.91 24.02
C LEU A 150 13.32 4.12 24.40
N ALA A 151 13.88 5.31 24.19
CA ALA A 151 15.22 5.64 24.63
C ALA A 151 15.32 5.86 26.15
N THR A 152 14.19 6.12 26.81
CA THR A 152 14.13 6.53 28.23
C THR A 152 13.43 5.52 29.14
N HIS A 153 12.69 4.56 28.58
CA HIS A 153 11.87 3.58 29.30
C HIS A 153 12.13 2.16 28.78
N ASP A 154 11.98 1.15 29.65
CA ASP A 154 12.14 -0.26 29.27
C ASP A 154 10.86 -0.79 28.60
N GLU A 155 10.96 -1.90 27.85
CA GLU A 155 9.82 -2.55 27.17
C GLU A 155 8.62 -2.86 28.10
N LEU A 156 8.88 -3.00 29.41
CA LEU A 156 7.86 -3.22 30.45
C LEU A 156 6.99 -2.00 30.74
N ASP A 157 7.50 -0.78 30.50
CA ASP A 157 6.74 0.46 30.71
C ASP A 157 5.68 0.65 29.60
N LEU A 158 5.98 0.22 28.37
CA LEU A 158 5.00 0.18 27.27
C LEU A 158 3.81 -0.73 27.57
N LEU A 159 4.02 -1.86 28.24
CA LEU A 159 2.95 -2.79 28.65
C LEU A 159 2.02 -2.20 29.72
N GLY A 160 2.49 -1.21 30.49
CA GLY A 160 1.74 -0.58 31.57
C GLY A 160 0.92 0.63 31.12
N GLU A 161 1.39 1.38 30.14
CA GLU A 161 0.75 2.61 29.66
C GLU A 161 -0.07 2.43 28.38
N SER A 162 0.24 1.43 27.56
CA SER A 162 -0.46 1.16 26.31
C SER A 162 -1.09 -0.24 26.37
N ASP A 163 -2.38 -0.37 26.02
CA ASP A 163 -3.10 -1.65 25.92
C ASP A 163 -2.59 -2.53 24.75
N LEU A 164 -1.30 -2.46 24.42
CA LEU A 164 -0.67 -3.18 23.33
C LEU A 164 -0.39 -4.62 23.71
N SER A 165 -0.74 -5.54 22.81
CA SER A 165 -0.39 -6.95 22.97
C SER A 165 1.13 -7.18 22.89
N VAL A 166 1.62 -8.25 23.53
CA VAL A 166 3.04 -8.68 23.50
C VAL A 166 3.58 -8.76 22.06
N GLY A 167 2.75 -9.22 21.11
CA GLY A 167 3.14 -9.33 19.71
C GLY A 167 3.31 -7.98 18.99
N LEU A 168 2.68 -6.90 19.47
CA LEU A 168 2.88 -5.55 18.94
C LEU A 168 4.16 -4.92 19.48
N ILE A 169 4.48 -5.16 20.75
CA ILE A 169 5.74 -4.69 21.35
C ILE A 169 6.94 -5.39 20.71
N GLU A 170 6.85 -6.70 20.50
CA GLU A 170 7.88 -7.43 19.76
C GLU A 170 8.07 -6.88 18.34
N LEU A 171 6.98 -6.49 17.67
CA LEU A 171 7.06 -5.84 16.37
C LEU A 171 7.77 -4.49 16.45
N LEU A 172 7.39 -3.63 17.41
CA LEU A 172 7.98 -2.31 17.60
C LEU A 172 9.51 -2.40 17.82
N SER A 173 9.99 -3.39 18.57
CA SER A 173 11.43 -3.59 18.79
C SER A 173 12.19 -4.10 17.55
N LYS A 174 11.49 -4.50 16.48
CA LYS A 174 12.09 -4.85 15.18
C LYS A 174 12.05 -3.72 14.16
N ILE A 175 11.34 -2.62 14.43
CA ILE A 175 11.27 -1.46 13.56
C ILE A 175 12.52 -0.61 13.80
N ASP A 176 13.42 -0.61 12.83
CA ASP A 176 14.71 0.11 12.88
C ASP A 176 14.80 1.26 11.86
N GLY A 177 13.69 1.57 11.18
CA GLY A 177 13.63 2.59 10.12
C GLY A 177 14.36 2.21 8.83
N THR A 178 14.87 0.97 8.71
CA THR A 178 15.59 0.49 7.52
C THR A 178 14.99 -0.79 6.94
N ALA A 179 14.41 -1.65 7.79
CA ALA A 179 13.85 -2.93 7.41
C ALA A 179 12.46 -2.76 6.79
N ASP A 180 12.24 -3.33 5.60
CA ASP A 180 10.90 -3.41 5.02
C ASP A 180 9.99 -4.40 5.77
N VAL A 181 8.67 -4.30 5.55
CA VAL A 181 7.69 -5.21 6.18
C VAL A 181 8.05 -6.69 5.99
N GLN A 182 8.57 -7.06 4.81
CA GLN A 182 9.00 -8.43 4.53
C GLN A 182 10.24 -8.85 5.36
N GLU A 183 11.19 -7.94 5.61
CA GLU A 183 12.35 -8.17 6.49
C GLU A 183 11.91 -8.39 7.91
N ILE A 184 11.01 -7.56 8.40
CA ILE A 184 10.46 -7.68 9.73
C ILE A 184 9.76 -9.03 9.89
N ALA A 185 8.92 -9.43 8.92
CA ALA A 185 8.29 -10.76 8.90
C ALA A 185 9.31 -11.91 8.96
N ASN A 186 10.38 -11.81 8.18
CA ASN A 186 11.45 -12.82 8.19
C ASN A 186 12.20 -12.87 9.53
N ARG A 187 12.41 -11.73 10.20
CA ARG A 187 13.08 -11.63 11.51
C ARG A 187 12.20 -12.18 12.64
N MET A 188 10.89 -12.02 12.53
CA MET A 188 9.90 -12.48 13.51
C MET A 188 9.43 -13.93 13.25
N GLU A 189 9.83 -14.54 12.13
CA GLU A 189 9.41 -15.88 11.73
C GLU A 189 7.86 -16.03 11.58
N ILE A 190 7.18 -14.95 11.19
CA ILE A 190 5.73 -14.92 10.92
C ILE A 190 5.44 -14.50 9.47
N SER A 191 4.18 -14.62 9.04
CA SER A 191 3.81 -14.28 7.67
C SER A 191 3.85 -12.77 7.42
N ALA A 192 4.14 -12.35 6.18
CA ALA A 192 4.13 -10.94 5.82
C ALA A 192 2.74 -10.31 5.99
N ASP A 193 1.67 -11.08 5.75
CA ASP A 193 0.29 -10.63 5.96
C ASP A 193 -0.01 -10.34 7.44
N GLU A 194 0.55 -11.14 8.34
CA GLU A 194 0.39 -10.92 9.78
C GLU A 194 1.16 -9.66 10.22
N VAL A 195 2.38 -9.45 9.72
CA VAL A 195 3.13 -8.21 9.99
C VAL A 195 2.40 -7.00 9.39
N LEU A 196 1.87 -7.09 8.16
CA LEU A 196 1.08 -6.02 7.55
C LEU A 196 -0.13 -5.65 8.40
N ALA A 197 -0.84 -6.64 8.95
CA ALA A 197 -1.97 -6.39 9.82
C ALA A 197 -1.56 -5.67 11.12
N ARG A 198 -0.42 -6.05 11.71
CA ARG A 198 0.11 -5.45 12.95
C ARG A 198 0.67 -4.03 12.72
N ILE A 199 1.50 -3.85 11.69
CA ILE A 199 1.99 -2.52 11.26
C ILE A 199 0.80 -1.64 10.92
N GLY A 200 -0.16 -2.19 10.19
CA GLY A 200 -1.42 -1.54 9.88
C GLY A 200 -2.11 -0.96 11.09
N TYR A 201 -2.33 -1.80 12.10
CA TYR A 201 -2.93 -1.37 13.36
C TYR A 201 -2.11 -0.26 14.05
N LEU A 202 -0.79 -0.40 14.15
CA LEU A 202 0.08 0.63 14.76
C LEU A 202 0.07 1.96 13.98
N PHE A 203 -0.01 1.88 12.66
CA PHE A 203 -0.12 3.04 11.78
C PHE A 203 -1.47 3.74 11.94
N GLU A 204 -2.56 2.99 12.11
CA GLU A 204 -3.90 3.54 12.38
C GLU A 204 -3.94 4.34 13.68
N LEU A 205 -3.28 3.84 14.73
CA LEU A 205 -3.18 4.57 16.00
C LEU A 205 -2.45 5.91 15.83
N GLY A 206 -1.61 6.07 14.79
CA GLY A 206 -0.97 7.32 14.40
C GLY A 206 0.12 7.84 15.35
N GLU A 207 0.16 7.32 16.57
CA GLU A 207 1.11 7.75 17.60
C GLU A 207 2.40 6.91 17.62
N PHE A 208 2.37 5.70 17.06
CA PHE A 208 3.49 4.76 17.20
C PHE A 208 4.41 4.73 16.00
N ILE A 209 3.84 4.64 14.78
CA ILE A 209 4.64 4.48 13.57
C ILE A 209 4.15 5.36 12.42
N THR A 210 5.09 5.71 11.55
CA THR A 210 4.83 6.21 10.20
C THR A 210 5.34 5.19 9.18
N ILE A 211 4.99 5.37 7.91
CA ILE A 211 5.40 4.46 6.83
C ILE A 211 6.03 5.28 5.72
N GLU A 212 7.23 4.86 5.30
CA GLU A 212 7.88 5.35 4.10
C GLU A 212 7.92 4.26 3.03
N SER A 213 7.76 4.68 1.78
CA SER A 213 7.99 3.82 0.62
C SER A 213 9.28 4.28 -0.09
N PRO A 214 10.48 3.96 0.44
CA PRO A 214 11.73 4.47 -0.10
C PRO A 214 11.96 3.92 -1.51
N VAL A 215 12.32 4.80 -2.45
CA VAL A 215 12.65 4.44 -3.82
C VAL A 215 14.17 4.43 -3.98
N HIS A 216 14.73 3.27 -4.23
CA HIS A 216 16.16 3.04 -4.42
C HIS A 216 16.54 3.08 -5.90
N GLU A 217 17.81 3.36 -6.18
CA GLU A 217 18.37 3.49 -7.53
C GLU A 217 18.22 2.23 -8.38
N THR A 218 18.14 1.08 -7.73
CA THR A 218 18.02 -0.23 -8.37
C THR A 218 16.62 -0.80 -8.36
N ASP A 219 15.66 -0.06 -7.81
CA ASP A 219 14.27 -0.48 -7.89
C ASP A 219 13.83 -0.48 -9.35
N ILE A 220 13.05 -1.49 -9.70
CA ILE A 220 12.42 -1.61 -11.01
C ILE A 220 10.92 -1.50 -10.81
N PHE A 221 10.29 -0.66 -11.63
CA PHE A 221 8.86 -0.41 -11.57
C PHE A 221 8.18 -0.90 -12.85
N VAL A 222 6.92 -1.31 -12.74
CA VAL A 222 6.01 -1.51 -13.88
C VAL A 222 4.84 -0.57 -13.76
N LEU A 223 4.37 -0.07 -14.90
CA LEU A 223 3.10 0.65 -14.98
C LEU A 223 1.96 -0.31 -14.66
N THR A 224 1.03 0.14 -13.84
CA THR A 224 -0.23 -0.56 -13.62
C THR A 224 -1.23 -0.20 -14.73
N PRO A 225 -2.30 -0.99 -14.95
CA PRO A 225 -3.38 -0.60 -15.86
C PRO A 225 -3.95 0.80 -15.58
N GLU A 226 -3.84 1.27 -14.35
CA GLU A 226 -4.38 2.54 -13.89
C GLU A 226 -3.52 3.74 -14.26
N ALA A 227 -2.26 3.52 -14.67
CA ALA A 227 -1.44 4.55 -15.29
C ALA A 227 -1.79 4.81 -16.78
N MET A 228 -2.56 3.93 -17.42
CA MET A 228 -2.85 4.06 -18.86
C MET A 228 -3.52 5.38 -19.28
N PRO A 229 -4.44 5.99 -18.50
CA PRO A 229 -5.01 7.29 -18.82
C PRO A 229 -3.98 8.42 -18.96
N ILE A 230 -2.84 8.36 -18.25
CA ILE A 230 -1.79 9.40 -18.27
C ILE A 230 -1.23 9.61 -19.69
N PHE A 231 -1.24 8.55 -20.50
CA PHE A 231 -0.70 8.57 -21.87
C PHE A 231 -1.71 9.03 -22.92
N ARG A 232 -2.97 9.26 -22.53
CA ARG A 232 -3.99 9.87 -23.40
C ARG A 232 -3.96 11.39 -23.24
N ARG A 233 -4.35 12.13 -24.27
CA ARG A 233 -4.47 13.59 -24.19
C ARG A 233 -5.69 13.97 -23.36
N ASP A 234 -5.60 15.13 -22.70
CA ASP A 234 -6.70 15.78 -21.98
C ASP A 234 -7.34 14.92 -20.87
N THR A 235 -6.54 14.08 -20.21
CA THR A 235 -6.96 13.31 -19.04
C THR A 235 -6.54 14.00 -17.76
N TYR A 236 -7.35 13.82 -16.71
CA TYR A 236 -7.09 14.40 -15.39
C TYR A 236 -5.75 13.90 -14.81
N GLU A 237 -5.47 12.60 -14.93
CA GLU A 237 -4.25 11.98 -14.41
C GLU A 237 -3.01 12.55 -15.10
N ARG A 238 -3.08 12.82 -16.41
CA ARG A 238 -2.00 13.46 -17.15
C ARG A 238 -1.76 14.89 -16.67
N GLU A 239 -2.82 15.68 -16.57
CA GLU A 239 -2.73 17.06 -16.10
C GLU A 239 -2.17 17.12 -14.66
N THR A 240 -2.58 16.19 -13.79
CA THR A 240 -2.05 16.08 -12.43
C THR A 240 -0.53 15.84 -12.43
N ILE A 241 -0.04 14.88 -13.24
CA ILE A 241 1.41 14.63 -13.34
C ILE A 241 2.15 15.84 -13.91
N ILE A 242 1.61 16.49 -14.94
CA ILE A 242 2.23 17.68 -15.56
C ILE A 242 2.25 18.86 -14.57
N ASN A 243 1.19 19.07 -13.81
CA ASN A 243 1.12 20.16 -12.83
C ASN A 243 2.09 19.98 -11.67
N LEU A 244 2.32 18.73 -11.24
CA LEU A 244 3.21 18.42 -10.12
C LEU A 244 4.68 18.32 -10.55
N PHE A 245 4.96 17.68 -11.68
CA PHE A 245 6.32 17.26 -12.07
C PHE A 245 6.71 17.72 -13.48
N GLY A 246 5.87 18.51 -14.15
CA GLY A 246 6.11 18.94 -15.52
C GLY A 246 6.08 17.79 -16.53
N ASN A 247 6.65 18.03 -17.71
CA ASN A 247 6.78 16.99 -18.74
C ASN A 247 7.78 15.90 -18.35
N GLU A 248 8.71 16.19 -17.44
CA GLU A 248 9.69 15.22 -16.91
C GLU A 248 8.98 14.03 -16.26
N GLY A 249 7.91 14.26 -15.50
CA GLY A 249 7.11 13.18 -14.91
C GLY A 249 6.52 12.22 -15.96
N ILE A 250 6.05 12.75 -17.09
CA ILE A 250 5.54 11.95 -18.21
C ILE A 250 6.68 11.17 -18.88
N ASP A 251 7.83 11.81 -19.09
CA ASP A 251 9.00 11.17 -19.70
C ASP A 251 9.55 10.04 -18.84
N ILE A 252 9.54 10.19 -17.51
CA ILE A 252 9.88 9.12 -16.56
C ILE A 252 8.94 7.94 -16.76
N LEU A 253 7.61 8.17 -16.69
CA LEU A 253 6.61 7.12 -16.82
C LEU A 253 6.68 6.40 -18.18
N LEU A 254 7.01 7.11 -19.27
CA LEU A 254 7.22 6.50 -20.59
C LEU A 254 8.44 5.57 -20.66
N ASN A 255 9.41 5.75 -19.76
CA ASN A 255 10.62 4.91 -19.68
C ASN A 255 10.50 3.75 -18.68
N ILE A 256 9.38 3.66 -17.95
CA ILE A 256 9.05 2.51 -17.10
C ILE A 256 8.57 1.36 -17.97
N ASP A 257 9.52 0.52 -18.37
CA ASP A 257 9.22 -0.69 -19.14
C ASP A 257 9.17 -1.95 -18.29
N GLY A 258 9.53 -1.88 -17.00
CA GLY A 258 9.66 -2.99 -16.06
C GLY A 258 10.97 -3.78 -16.14
N SER A 259 11.96 -3.29 -16.87
CA SER A 259 13.30 -3.88 -16.95
C SER A 259 14.41 -2.90 -16.60
N ARG A 260 14.15 -1.59 -16.70
CA ARG A 260 15.08 -0.54 -16.27
C ARG A 260 14.91 -0.25 -14.78
N SER A 261 16.05 -0.12 -14.11
CA SER A 261 16.11 0.45 -12.76
C SER A 261 15.87 1.96 -12.79
N VAL A 262 15.63 2.56 -11.63
CA VAL A 262 15.56 4.03 -11.46
C VAL A 262 16.80 4.71 -12.05
N GLN A 263 17.99 4.18 -11.78
CA GLN A 263 19.24 4.67 -12.37
C GLN A 263 19.31 4.42 -13.89
N GLY A 264 18.77 3.31 -14.38
CA GLY A 264 18.65 3.04 -15.80
C GLY A 264 17.72 4.04 -16.52
N ILE A 265 16.66 4.49 -15.84
CA ILE A 265 15.78 5.57 -16.33
C ILE A 265 16.56 6.88 -16.38
N GLN A 266 17.29 7.23 -15.33
CA GLN A 266 18.17 8.41 -15.29
C GLN A 266 19.14 8.45 -16.47
N GLY A 267 19.86 7.34 -16.73
CA GLY A 267 20.81 7.26 -17.84
C GLY A 267 20.16 7.46 -19.22
N LYS A 268 18.85 7.18 -19.34
CA LYS A 268 18.11 7.31 -20.59
C LYS A 268 17.46 8.68 -20.80
N THR A 269 16.93 9.27 -19.73
CA THR A 269 16.19 10.54 -19.78
C THR A 269 17.05 11.74 -19.45
N TYR A 270 18.20 11.54 -18.79
CA TYR A 270 19.05 12.60 -18.23
C TYR A 270 18.35 13.47 -17.17
N ILE A 271 17.22 13.02 -16.62
CA ILE A 271 16.51 13.70 -15.53
C ILE A 271 17.25 13.44 -14.21
N ASP A 272 17.26 14.40 -13.29
CA ASP A 272 17.89 14.24 -11.98
C ASP A 272 17.33 13.02 -11.23
N LEU A 273 18.21 12.28 -10.56
CA LEU A 273 17.84 11.06 -9.86
C LEU A 273 16.80 11.30 -8.75
N GLU A 274 16.90 12.43 -8.05
CA GLU A 274 15.99 12.76 -6.96
C GLU A 274 14.60 13.10 -7.51
N ASN A 275 14.52 13.83 -8.62
CA ASN A 275 13.25 14.06 -9.33
C ASN A 275 12.59 12.74 -9.77
N ILE A 276 13.38 11.77 -10.27
CA ILE A 276 12.85 10.44 -10.63
C ILE A 276 12.30 9.72 -9.40
N LYS A 277 13.02 9.75 -8.28
CA LYS A 277 12.57 9.14 -7.02
C LYS A 277 11.28 9.79 -6.52
N GLU A 278 11.16 11.12 -6.57
CA GLU A 278 9.94 11.83 -6.15
C GLU A 278 8.73 11.46 -7.01
N VAL A 279 8.88 11.47 -8.33
CA VAL A 279 7.82 11.05 -9.27
C VAL A 279 7.40 9.61 -9.00
N LEU A 280 8.36 8.70 -8.81
CA LEU A 280 8.06 7.30 -8.53
C LEU A 280 7.43 7.09 -7.15
N LYS A 281 7.84 7.83 -6.11
CA LYS A 281 7.19 7.80 -4.79
C LYS A 281 5.72 8.20 -4.91
N PHE A 282 5.44 9.31 -5.59
CA PHE A 282 4.06 9.75 -5.85
C PHE A 282 3.28 8.70 -6.64
N CYS A 283 3.82 8.24 -7.76
CA CYS A 283 3.13 7.27 -8.62
C CYS A 283 2.91 5.93 -7.92
N TYR A 284 3.81 5.54 -7.00
CA TYR A 284 3.70 4.33 -6.21
C TYR A 284 2.58 4.47 -5.17
N ALA A 285 2.52 5.60 -4.47
CA ALA A 285 1.44 5.92 -3.53
C ALA A 285 0.06 5.94 -4.22
N GLU A 286 -0.02 6.54 -5.41
CA GLU A 286 -1.24 6.57 -6.23
C GLU A 286 -1.55 5.24 -6.95
N GLN A 287 -0.74 4.20 -6.75
CA GLN A 287 -0.87 2.88 -7.38
C GLN A 287 -0.81 2.91 -8.93
N LEU A 288 -0.18 3.94 -9.50
CA LEU A 288 0.10 4.07 -10.93
C LEU A 288 1.31 3.22 -11.36
N VAL A 289 2.21 2.96 -10.43
CA VAL A 289 3.34 2.05 -10.63
C VAL A 289 3.37 1.01 -9.52
N LYS A 290 3.91 -0.17 -9.84
CA LYS A 290 4.20 -1.23 -8.88
C LYS A 290 5.68 -1.57 -8.94
N ARG A 291 6.32 -1.73 -7.78
CA ARG A 291 7.70 -2.23 -7.70
C ARG A 291 7.72 -3.72 -8.05
N VAL A 292 8.67 -4.13 -8.90
CA VAL A 292 8.85 -5.51 -9.33
C VAL A 292 10.06 -6.10 -8.64
N ARG A 293 9.90 -7.31 -8.10
CA ARG A 293 11.04 -8.13 -7.69
C ARG A 293 11.71 -8.68 -8.94
N VAL A 294 12.93 -8.22 -9.16
CA VAL A 294 13.72 -8.60 -10.32
C VAL A 294 14.84 -9.55 -9.93
N HIS A 295 15.10 -10.48 -10.83
CA HIS A 295 16.11 -11.51 -10.69
C HIS A 295 17.20 -11.20 -11.70
N PRO A 296 18.40 -10.77 -11.27
CA PRO A 296 19.47 -10.45 -12.19
C PRO A 296 19.90 -11.68 -12.98
N ILE A 297 20.13 -11.50 -14.27
CA ILE A 297 20.71 -12.50 -15.17
C ILE A 297 21.91 -11.89 -15.89
N ILE A 298 23.05 -12.55 -15.85
CA ILE A 298 24.26 -12.06 -16.54
C ILE A 298 24.16 -12.41 -18.03
N LYS A 299 24.17 -11.39 -18.91
CA LYS A 299 24.01 -11.56 -20.36
C LYS A 299 25.30 -11.95 -21.09
N ALA A 300 26.46 -11.59 -20.54
CA ALA A 300 27.76 -11.77 -21.19
C ALA A 300 28.80 -12.30 -20.20
N VAL A 301 29.86 -12.96 -20.70
CA VAL A 301 30.98 -13.37 -19.84
C VAL A 301 31.70 -12.13 -19.33
N VAL A 302 31.92 -12.07 -18.03
CA VAL A 302 32.49 -10.90 -17.34
C VAL A 302 33.80 -11.30 -16.67
N GLU A 303 34.86 -10.56 -16.98
CA GLU A 303 36.16 -10.73 -16.33
C GLU A 303 36.15 -9.95 -15.01
N ILE A 304 36.14 -10.66 -13.88
CA ILE A 304 36.04 -10.04 -12.54
C ILE A 304 37.26 -9.16 -12.22
N GLU A 305 38.41 -9.53 -12.79
CA GLU A 305 39.70 -8.86 -12.63
C GLU A 305 39.66 -7.39 -13.10
N SER A 306 38.69 -7.01 -13.93
CA SER A 306 38.53 -5.60 -14.34
C SER A 306 37.83 -4.72 -13.31
N PHE A 307 37.25 -5.29 -12.25
CA PHE A 307 36.45 -4.55 -11.26
C PHE A 307 37.14 -4.34 -9.92
N THR A 308 38.13 -5.16 -9.57
CA THR A 308 38.86 -5.05 -8.30
C THR A 308 40.18 -5.81 -8.33
N ASP A 309 41.21 -5.25 -7.69
CA ASP A 309 42.49 -5.91 -7.42
C ASP A 309 42.45 -6.72 -6.11
N ASP A 310 41.38 -6.60 -5.32
CA ASP A 310 41.23 -7.29 -4.05
C ASP A 310 40.73 -8.74 -4.27
N ALA A 311 41.55 -9.71 -3.85
CA ALA A 311 41.27 -11.13 -4.04
C ALA A 311 40.01 -11.62 -3.31
N GLU A 312 39.64 -11.02 -2.19
CA GLU A 312 38.44 -11.37 -1.43
C GLU A 312 37.18 -10.84 -2.10
N LEU A 313 37.20 -9.57 -2.54
CA LEU A 313 36.11 -8.98 -3.33
C LEU A 313 35.93 -9.70 -4.66
N ALA A 314 37.01 -10.03 -5.37
CA ALA A 314 36.94 -10.81 -6.60
C ALA A 314 36.25 -12.17 -6.37
N ARG A 315 36.51 -12.81 -5.22
CA ARG A 315 35.84 -14.06 -4.84
C ARG A 315 34.34 -13.85 -4.57
N ILE A 316 33.97 -12.74 -3.94
CA ILE A 316 32.56 -12.39 -3.69
C ILE A 316 31.84 -12.12 -5.02
N PHE A 317 32.40 -11.27 -5.89
CA PHE A 317 31.85 -10.95 -7.20
C PHE A 317 31.69 -12.19 -8.07
N GLY A 318 32.67 -13.10 -8.05
CA GLY A 318 32.55 -14.38 -8.76
C GLY A 318 31.42 -15.27 -8.25
N LYS A 319 31.05 -15.18 -6.97
CA LYS A 319 29.85 -15.87 -6.44
C LYS A 319 28.57 -15.15 -6.82
N ILE A 320 28.55 -13.81 -6.81
CA ILE A 320 27.40 -13.01 -7.25
C ILE A 320 27.05 -13.39 -8.70
N LEU A 321 28.03 -13.35 -9.61
CA LEU A 321 27.84 -13.70 -11.02
C LEU A 321 27.21 -15.08 -11.22
N ARG A 322 27.55 -16.06 -10.38
CA ARG A 322 26.99 -17.42 -10.43
C ARG A 322 25.54 -17.50 -9.96
N LEU A 323 25.14 -16.61 -9.04
CA LEU A 323 23.79 -16.56 -8.48
C LEU A 323 22.86 -15.62 -9.26
N CYS A 324 23.42 -14.73 -10.10
CA CYS A 324 22.69 -13.92 -11.07
C CYS A 324 22.28 -14.77 -12.29
N ASP A 325 21.43 -15.77 -12.06
CA ASP A 325 20.96 -16.76 -13.04
C ASP A 325 19.50 -16.53 -13.48
N GLY A 326 18.91 -15.38 -13.14
CA GLY A 326 17.48 -15.11 -13.32
C GLY A 326 16.58 -15.87 -12.34
N LYS A 327 17.13 -16.72 -11.47
CA LYS A 327 16.34 -17.48 -10.49
C LYS A 327 16.32 -16.89 -9.11
N HIS A 328 17.38 -16.18 -8.73
CA HIS A 328 17.52 -15.57 -7.41
C HIS A 328 17.35 -14.06 -7.48
N SER A 329 16.56 -13.50 -6.57
CA SER A 329 16.44 -12.05 -6.38
C SER A 329 17.70 -11.50 -5.73
N LEU A 330 17.95 -10.18 -5.85
CA LEU A 330 19.09 -9.52 -5.17
C LEU A 330 19.17 -9.86 -3.68
N ARG A 331 18.01 -9.96 -3.04
CA ARG A 331 17.87 -10.25 -1.62
C ARG A 331 18.24 -11.69 -1.27
N GLU A 332 17.87 -12.66 -2.11
CA GLU A 332 18.28 -14.06 -1.94
C GLU A 332 19.78 -14.23 -2.16
N ILE A 333 20.34 -13.52 -3.14
CA ILE A 333 21.79 -13.50 -3.39
C ILE A 333 22.52 -12.92 -2.18
N ALA A 334 22.05 -11.80 -1.63
CA ALA A 334 22.59 -11.17 -0.42
C ALA A 334 22.60 -12.14 0.77
N LYS A 335 21.45 -12.78 1.02
CA LYS A 335 21.30 -13.78 2.10
C LYS A 335 22.24 -14.97 1.91
N ASN A 336 22.34 -15.52 0.70
CA ASN A 336 23.19 -16.66 0.40
C ASN A 336 24.68 -16.35 0.58
N LEU A 337 25.09 -15.11 0.29
CA LEU A 337 26.47 -14.68 0.38
C LEU A 337 26.83 -14.06 1.74
N ARG A 338 25.83 -13.76 2.58
CA ARG A 338 25.98 -13.02 3.85
C ARG A 338 26.70 -11.68 3.64
N VAL A 339 26.34 -11.00 2.57
CA VAL A 339 26.82 -9.64 2.25
C VAL A 339 25.63 -8.68 2.20
N PRO A 340 25.83 -7.39 2.51
CA PRO A 340 24.80 -6.38 2.32
C PRO A 340 24.30 -6.37 0.87
N GLN A 341 22.99 -6.18 0.68
CA GLN A 341 22.40 -6.09 -0.66
C GLN A 341 23.05 -4.96 -1.47
N SER A 342 23.40 -3.83 -0.83
CA SER A 342 24.09 -2.70 -1.46
C SER A 342 25.36 -3.13 -2.19
N VAL A 343 26.17 -4.03 -1.63
CA VAL A 343 27.40 -4.51 -2.29
C VAL A 343 27.09 -5.23 -3.61
N ILE A 344 26.02 -6.02 -3.64
CA ILE A 344 25.56 -6.71 -4.86
C ILE A 344 25.01 -5.71 -5.85
N THR A 345 24.19 -4.78 -5.35
CA THR A 345 23.58 -3.72 -6.11
C THR A 345 24.64 -2.85 -6.81
N ASP A 346 25.62 -2.34 -6.08
CA ASP A 346 26.70 -1.50 -6.59
C ASP A 346 27.51 -2.24 -7.66
N PHE A 347 27.80 -3.52 -7.42
CA PHE A 347 28.49 -4.36 -8.40
C PHE A 347 27.67 -4.54 -9.68
N LEU A 348 26.38 -4.86 -9.58
CA LEU A 348 25.51 -5.04 -10.75
C LEU A 348 25.24 -3.72 -11.49
N VAL A 349 25.23 -2.60 -10.78
CA VAL A 349 25.17 -1.25 -11.36
C VAL A 349 26.43 -0.97 -12.17
N LEU A 350 27.61 -1.27 -11.63
CA LEU A 350 28.89 -1.12 -12.35
C LEU A 350 28.93 -1.96 -13.63
N MET A 351 28.24 -3.11 -13.64
CA MET A 351 28.12 -3.95 -14.82
C MET A 351 27.19 -3.39 -15.91
N GLY A 352 26.32 -2.43 -15.56
CA GLY A 352 25.43 -1.73 -16.49
C GLY A 352 24.64 -2.68 -17.40
N ASP A 353 24.77 -2.49 -18.72
CA ASP A 353 24.00 -3.22 -19.74
C ASP A 353 24.27 -4.73 -19.79
N GLN A 354 25.34 -5.21 -19.13
CA GLN A 354 25.69 -6.62 -19.06
C GLN A 354 24.75 -7.41 -18.13
N VAL A 355 23.97 -6.72 -17.30
CA VAL A 355 22.95 -7.32 -16.43
C VAL A 355 21.59 -7.22 -17.11
N GLY A 356 20.89 -8.35 -17.21
CA GLY A 356 19.46 -8.42 -17.48
C GLY A 356 18.68 -8.58 -16.19
N TRP A 357 17.40 -8.23 -16.23
CA TRP A 357 16.51 -8.34 -15.09
C TRP A 357 15.28 -9.15 -15.50
N GLU A 358 15.17 -10.37 -14.99
CA GLU A 358 13.99 -11.21 -15.20
C GLU A 358 12.93 -10.89 -14.15
N ARG A 359 11.68 -10.77 -14.60
CA ARG A 359 10.51 -10.63 -13.72
C ARG A 359 10.04 -12.02 -13.33
N LYS A 360 9.69 -12.19 -12.06
CA LYS A 360 8.91 -13.33 -11.60
C LYS A 360 7.72 -12.88 -10.79
#